data_AF-A0A9E6XBQ2-F1
#
_entry.id   AF-A0A9E6XBQ2-F1
#
_cell.length_a   1.000
_cell.length_b   1.000
_cell.length_c   1.000
_cell.angle_alpha   90.00
_cell.angle_beta   90.00
_cell.angle_gamma   90.00
#
_symmetry.space_group_name_H-M   'P 1'
#
loop_
_entity.id
_entity.type
_entity.pdbx_description
1 polymer ?
#
loop_
_entity_poly.entity_id
_entity_poly.type
_entity_poly.pdbx_seq_one_letter_code
_entity_poly.pdbx_strand_id
1 'polypeptide(L)'
;MSRPSHSPAPARVLWQFAIFAAIFELAVFVTFALLESAGIALVAVVVSIPLAMRFADTLDVRLGQLLASTPDDLEAPLPRSELRACVAYPLIDRPDSAPADFFTSIVDNIKSNPHPLVQHVVVFDLVDSNTELDQADIDRLVAIEAAFESHCRTEDPNAALLVRARKWSVGEGRWIGPERKRGKLDQLIAELADGRSHGEYLLRSGTIEPAAVIVTVDDGARLHPGAVAEMADFLLHPSNKPVVVDGVVEAGFGAVQPGMTQNARQLAKPKADGRFARYGVGTFVGQGAFNVDAYVQTLRHSIPSASVLSHDKLEGYHLRAARYPRVLILDAPSPGPRGVAVRNERWVRGDIQLLPWAVGSTSRSRTRLPPLFRWWLWKDIIKTFEPLSSVLLMVIVVTTPTAFAVQVAAAAVAMISYRSEVLLLLLRPRSGGIRSTIASAAVKWSEALLRAAENIGALVTATVRMATKRRLLEWRPSVVTARVPIRILFAQAFALVAAVTLSVAEFGRGNVVGGIAFAWWACVALAGGIRTTSR
;
A
#
# COMPACT_ATOMS: atom_id res chain seq x y z
N MET A 1 9.18 29.01 31.47
CA MET A 1 8.11 28.22 32.11
C MET A 1 8.50 26.75 32.05
N SER A 2 8.42 26.09 33.19
CA SER A 2 8.92 24.75 33.48
C SER A 2 8.28 23.65 32.63
N ARG A 3 9.11 22.82 31.98
CA ARG A 3 8.70 21.57 31.32
C ARG A 3 7.95 20.67 32.31
N PRO A 4 6.78 20.10 31.96
CA PRO A 4 6.20 19.06 32.78
C PRO A 4 7.06 17.79 32.64
N SER A 5 7.44 17.25 33.80
CA SER A 5 8.12 15.97 33.95
C SER A 5 7.37 14.85 33.22
N HIS A 6 8.08 14.14 32.34
CA HIS A 6 7.62 12.90 31.72
C HIS A 6 7.12 11.93 32.80
N SER A 7 5.84 11.56 32.73
CA SER A 7 5.27 10.49 33.55
C SER A 7 5.75 9.11 33.05
N PRO A 8 5.82 8.09 33.93
CA PRO A 8 6.56 6.85 33.66
C PRO A 8 5.71 5.87 32.84
N ALA A 9 5.56 6.14 31.54
CA ALA A 9 5.04 5.17 30.58
C ALA A 9 5.98 3.99 30.23
N PRO A 10 7.34 4.07 30.33
CA PRO A 10 8.19 2.97 29.84
C PRO A 10 8.04 1.70 30.67
N ALA A 11 7.76 1.79 31.97
CA ALA A 11 7.66 0.61 32.84
C ALA A 11 6.49 -0.31 32.45
N ARG A 12 5.29 0.21 32.16
CA ARG A 12 4.14 -0.62 31.75
C ARG A 12 4.35 -1.27 30.38
N VAL A 13 4.99 -0.56 29.45
CA VAL A 13 5.30 -1.09 28.11
C VAL A 13 6.40 -2.16 28.19
N LEU A 14 7.43 -1.94 29.03
CA LEU A 14 8.47 -2.93 29.32
C LEU A 14 7.92 -4.16 30.04
N TRP A 15 6.95 -3.99 30.95
CA TRP A 15 6.25 -5.10 31.60
C TRP A 15 5.38 -5.90 30.62
N GLN A 16 4.66 -5.24 29.71
CA GLN A 16 3.91 -5.92 28.64
C GLN A 16 4.85 -6.62 27.65
N PHE A 17 6.01 -6.03 27.36
CA PHE A 17 7.07 -6.62 26.56
C PHE A 17 7.64 -7.88 27.25
N ALA A 18 7.95 -7.82 28.54
CA ALA A 18 8.47 -8.95 29.30
C ALA A 18 7.44 -10.09 29.41
N ILE A 19 6.16 -9.78 29.67
CA ILE A 19 5.09 -10.79 29.73
C ILE A 19 4.89 -11.44 28.36
N PHE A 20 4.90 -10.67 27.27
CA PHE A 20 4.70 -11.23 25.94
C PHE A 20 5.94 -11.95 25.41
N ALA A 21 7.15 -11.45 25.67
CA ALA A 21 8.40 -12.16 25.38
C ALA A 21 8.43 -13.49 26.16
N ALA A 22 8.00 -13.49 27.42
CA ALA A 22 7.82 -14.72 28.18
C ALA A 22 6.74 -15.64 27.59
N ILE A 23 5.63 -15.12 27.06
CA ILE A 23 4.61 -15.93 26.35
C ILE A 23 5.14 -16.46 25.02
N PHE A 24 5.95 -15.69 24.29
CA PHE A 24 6.57 -16.09 23.02
C PHE A 24 7.65 -17.14 23.27
N GLU A 25 8.54 -16.92 24.23
CA GLU A 25 9.52 -17.90 24.68
C GLU A 25 8.84 -19.14 25.25
N LEU A 26 7.76 -19.00 26.01
CA LEU A 26 6.96 -20.14 26.49
C LEU A 26 6.27 -20.85 25.32
N ALA A 27 5.75 -20.15 24.32
CA ALA A 27 5.15 -20.78 23.15
C ALA A 27 6.20 -21.51 22.31
N VAL A 28 7.38 -20.92 22.09
CA VAL A 28 8.51 -21.56 21.42
C VAL A 28 9.00 -22.75 22.25
N PHE A 29 9.19 -22.59 23.55
CA PHE A 29 9.67 -23.62 24.47
C PHE A 29 8.67 -24.77 24.61
N VAL A 30 7.38 -24.51 24.80
CA VAL A 30 6.32 -25.55 24.84
C VAL A 30 6.21 -26.24 23.48
N THR A 31 6.39 -25.52 22.36
CA THR A 31 6.43 -26.13 21.03
C THR A 31 7.67 -26.99 20.82
N PHE A 32 8.84 -26.59 21.33
CA PHE A 32 10.08 -27.38 21.29
C PHE A 32 10.06 -28.58 22.26
N ALA A 33 9.45 -28.42 23.44
CA ALA A 33 9.41 -29.44 24.48
C ALA A 33 8.35 -30.53 24.23
N LEU A 34 7.31 -30.25 23.45
CA LEU A 34 6.24 -31.22 23.16
C LEU A 34 6.53 -32.12 21.94
N LEU A 35 7.64 -31.92 21.22
CA LEU A 35 7.69 -32.36 19.82
C LEU A 35 9.14 -32.72 19.36
N GLU A 36 9.41 -34.02 19.17
CA GLU A 36 10.77 -34.62 19.02
C GLU A 36 11.35 -34.81 17.58
N SER A 37 10.82 -34.21 16.50
CA SER A 37 11.33 -34.48 15.12
C SER A 37 11.41 -33.30 14.15
N ALA A 38 12.16 -33.41 13.06
CA ALA A 38 12.39 -32.34 12.06
C ALA A 38 11.11 -31.76 11.42
N GLY A 39 10.01 -32.52 11.38
CA GLY A 39 8.70 -32.03 10.93
C GLY A 39 8.13 -30.92 11.83
N ILE A 40 8.56 -30.85 13.08
CA ILE A 40 8.04 -29.94 14.10
C ILE A 40 8.69 -28.56 14.02
N ALA A 41 9.97 -28.48 13.71
CA ALA A 41 10.63 -27.21 13.46
C ALA A 41 9.93 -26.45 12.33
N LEU A 42 9.45 -27.17 11.30
CA LEU A 42 8.65 -26.61 10.22
C LEU A 42 7.29 -26.10 10.73
N VAL A 43 6.57 -26.87 11.56
CA VAL A 43 5.29 -26.44 12.15
C VAL A 43 5.47 -25.20 13.03
N ALA A 44 6.51 -25.19 13.88
CA ALA A 44 6.83 -24.08 14.76
C ALA A 44 7.13 -22.80 13.96
N VAL A 45 7.93 -22.90 12.89
CA VAL A 45 8.20 -21.78 11.98
C VAL A 45 6.91 -21.29 11.31
N VAL A 46 6.09 -22.22 10.79
CA VAL A 46 4.82 -21.92 10.12
C VAL A 46 3.82 -21.22 11.05
N VAL A 47 3.71 -21.64 12.32
CA VAL A 47 2.85 -21.00 13.32
C VAL A 47 3.42 -19.66 13.78
N SER A 48 4.74 -19.56 13.92
CA SER A 48 5.40 -18.37 14.45
C SER A 48 5.25 -17.14 13.55
N ILE A 49 5.24 -17.31 12.22
CA ILE A 49 5.20 -16.19 11.27
C ILE A 49 3.94 -15.33 11.47
N PRO A 50 2.71 -15.86 11.39
CA PRO A 50 1.50 -15.07 11.61
C PRO A 50 1.43 -14.43 12.99
N LEU A 51 1.80 -15.15 14.05
CA LEU A 51 1.76 -14.64 15.42
C LEU A 51 2.78 -13.50 15.62
N ALA A 52 3.99 -13.68 15.12
CA ALA A 52 5.04 -12.66 15.17
C ALA A 52 4.66 -11.41 14.38
N MET A 53 4.04 -11.57 13.20
CA MET A 53 3.57 -10.43 12.40
C MET A 53 2.43 -9.68 13.09
N ARG A 54 1.51 -10.37 13.76
CA ARG A 54 0.46 -9.73 14.56
C ARG A 54 1.01 -8.95 15.74
N PHE A 55 2.01 -9.52 16.42
CA PHE A 55 2.71 -8.83 17.49
C PHE A 55 3.41 -7.59 16.96
N ALA A 56 4.20 -7.72 15.90
CA ALA A 56 4.92 -6.60 15.29
C ALA A 56 3.97 -5.48 14.83
N ASP A 57 2.85 -5.82 14.17
CA ASP A 57 1.85 -4.83 13.76
C ASP A 57 1.18 -4.13 14.96
N THR A 58 0.85 -4.87 16.01
CA THR A 58 0.26 -4.30 17.23
C THR A 58 1.26 -3.38 17.93
N LEU A 59 2.52 -3.81 18.01
CA LEU A 59 3.61 -3.05 18.61
C LEU A 59 3.85 -1.75 17.83
N ASP A 60 3.93 -1.83 16.50
CA ASP A 60 4.13 -0.66 15.64
C ASP A 60 3.01 0.37 15.82
N VAL A 61 1.75 -0.08 15.91
CA VAL A 61 0.61 0.83 16.16
C VAL A 61 0.70 1.46 17.55
N ARG A 62 1.00 0.67 18.59
CA ARG A 62 1.07 1.16 19.98
C ARG A 62 2.24 2.10 20.19
N LEU A 63 3.44 1.71 19.75
CA LEU A 63 4.63 2.56 19.78
C LEU A 63 4.44 3.78 18.89
N GLY A 64 3.82 3.61 17.71
CA GLY A 64 3.46 4.72 16.84
C GLY A 64 2.51 5.70 17.52
N GLN A 65 1.56 5.25 18.35
CA GLN A 65 0.68 6.12 19.14
C GLN A 65 1.40 6.80 20.31
N LEU A 66 2.30 6.09 20.99
CA LEU A 66 3.04 6.60 22.15
C LEU A 66 4.16 7.57 21.77
N LEU A 67 4.85 7.28 20.65
CA LEU A 67 5.98 8.03 20.13
C LEU A 67 5.57 9.04 19.07
N ALA A 68 4.33 8.99 18.58
CA ALA A 68 3.77 10.12 17.84
C ALA A 68 3.80 11.31 18.78
N SER A 69 4.77 12.20 18.57
CA SER A 69 4.51 13.60 18.78
C SER A 69 3.23 13.88 18.00
N THR A 70 2.14 14.21 18.68
CA THR A 70 1.14 15.09 18.08
C THR A 70 1.97 16.23 17.50
N PRO A 71 1.97 16.44 16.17
CA PRO A 71 2.66 17.59 15.64
C PRO A 71 2.15 18.78 16.45
N ASP A 72 3.09 19.57 17.00
CA ASP A 72 2.75 20.69 17.89
C ASP A 72 1.56 21.41 17.28
N ASP A 73 0.51 21.62 18.07
CA ASP A 73 -0.61 22.45 17.63
C ASP A 73 0.01 23.71 17.05
N LEU A 74 -0.08 23.88 15.73
CA LEU A 74 0.50 25.04 15.05
C LEU A 74 -0.10 26.27 15.75
N GLU A 75 0.68 26.90 16.65
CA GLU A 75 0.16 27.93 17.57
C GLU A 75 -0.39 29.14 16.79
N ALA A 76 -0.02 29.27 15.50
CA ALA A 76 -0.74 30.05 14.50
C ALA A 76 -0.46 29.52 13.07
N PRO A 77 -1.43 29.60 12.13
CA PRO A 77 -1.14 29.39 10.71
C PRO A 77 -0.17 30.48 10.21
N LEU A 78 0.72 30.09 9.28
CA LEU A 78 1.70 31.00 8.69
C LEU A 78 1.04 32.14 7.90
N PRO A 79 1.71 33.31 7.76
CA PRO A 79 1.29 34.31 6.79
C PRO A 79 1.29 33.69 5.37
N ARG A 80 0.15 33.75 4.70
CA ARG A 80 -0.16 33.02 3.45
C ARG A 80 0.62 33.48 2.19
N SER A 81 1.70 34.25 2.34
CA SER A 81 2.47 34.83 1.23
C SER A 81 3.50 33.89 0.60
N GLU A 82 3.80 32.74 1.21
CA GLU A 82 4.80 31.76 0.71
C GLU A 82 4.19 30.41 0.25
N LEU A 83 2.86 30.31 0.25
CA LEU A 83 2.07 29.09 0.04
C LEU A 83 1.93 28.63 -1.43
N ARG A 84 2.95 28.82 -2.28
CA ARG A 84 2.84 28.25 -3.64
C ARG A 84 2.88 26.73 -3.54
N ALA A 85 1.74 26.10 -3.79
CA ALA A 85 1.56 24.66 -3.73
C ALA A 85 1.06 24.13 -5.07
N CYS A 86 1.45 22.91 -5.42
CA CYS A 86 1.02 22.22 -6.62
C CYS A 86 0.29 20.93 -6.24
N VAL A 87 -0.91 20.69 -6.75
CA VAL A 87 -1.55 19.38 -6.68
C VAL A 87 -1.22 18.62 -7.96
N ALA A 88 -0.48 17.52 -7.83
CA ALA A 88 -0.05 16.68 -8.91
C ALA A 88 -0.94 15.43 -9.04
N TYR A 89 -1.49 15.23 -10.24
CA TYR A 89 -2.30 14.06 -10.60
C TYR A 89 -1.53 13.17 -11.58
N PRO A 90 -0.73 12.19 -11.08
CA PRO A 90 -0.03 11.24 -11.94
C PRO A 90 -0.99 10.20 -12.52
N LEU A 91 -1.30 10.31 -13.81
CA LEU A 91 -2.27 9.44 -14.50
C LEU A 91 -1.61 8.56 -15.57
N ILE A 92 -2.14 7.35 -15.77
CA ILE A 92 -1.77 6.47 -16.89
C ILE A 92 -3.03 6.22 -17.71
N ASP A 93 -2.93 6.31 -19.03
CA ASP A 93 -4.06 6.12 -19.92
C ASP A 93 -4.71 4.74 -19.76
N ARG A 94 -6.00 4.72 -20.08
CA ARG A 94 -6.88 3.56 -20.12
C ARG A 94 -7.61 3.64 -21.47
N PRO A 95 -7.11 2.95 -22.51
CA PRO A 95 -7.64 3.07 -23.86
C PRO A 95 -9.15 2.76 -23.95
N ASP A 96 -9.62 1.86 -23.09
CA ASP A 96 -11.02 1.46 -22.99
C ASP A 96 -11.91 2.45 -22.20
N SER A 97 -11.35 3.54 -21.66
CA SER A 97 -12.06 4.56 -20.87
C SER A 97 -12.19 5.87 -21.64
N ALA A 98 -13.29 6.59 -21.42
CA ALA A 98 -13.46 7.91 -21.98
C ALA A 98 -12.47 8.89 -21.32
N PRO A 99 -11.84 9.82 -22.07
CA PRO A 99 -10.92 10.79 -21.48
C PRO A 99 -11.55 11.62 -20.35
N ALA A 100 -12.85 11.93 -20.43
CA ALA A 100 -13.58 12.67 -19.40
C ALA A 100 -13.58 11.96 -18.02
N ASP A 101 -13.54 10.62 -17.99
CA ASP A 101 -13.58 9.85 -16.74
C ASP A 101 -12.37 10.10 -15.83
N PHE A 102 -11.23 10.51 -16.41
CA PHE A 102 -10.04 10.87 -15.64
C PHE A 102 -10.24 12.17 -14.85
N PHE A 103 -10.97 13.11 -15.43
CA PHE A 103 -11.05 14.48 -14.92
C PHE A 103 -12.15 14.68 -13.87
N THR A 104 -13.10 13.75 -13.73
CA THR A 104 -14.19 13.88 -12.74
C THR A 104 -13.67 14.08 -11.32
N SER A 105 -12.75 13.22 -10.86
CA SER A 105 -12.19 13.35 -9.51
C SER A 105 -11.27 14.56 -9.36
N ILE A 106 -10.61 14.98 -10.45
CA ILE A 106 -9.73 16.16 -10.47
C ILE A 106 -10.55 17.44 -10.32
N VAL A 107 -11.67 17.56 -11.03
CA VAL A 107 -12.61 18.68 -10.89
C VAL A 107 -13.14 18.77 -9.46
N ASP A 108 -13.50 17.64 -8.84
CA ASP A 108 -13.93 17.62 -7.44
C ASP A 108 -12.82 18.10 -6.48
N ASN A 109 -11.55 17.77 -6.78
CA ASN A 109 -10.40 18.22 -6.01
C ASN A 109 -10.11 19.72 -6.19
N ILE A 110 -10.25 20.25 -7.41
CA ILE A 110 -10.16 21.69 -7.72
C ILE A 110 -11.23 22.44 -6.91
N LYS A 111 -12.49 22.02 -7.01
CA LYS A 111 -13.63 22.66 -6.33
C LYS A 111 -13.53 22.63 -4.81
N SER A 112 -12.97 21.57 -4.25
CA SER A 112 -12.84 21.41 -2.79
C SER A 112 -11.64 22.13 -2.21
N ASN A 113 -10.63 22.47 -3.02
CA ASN A 113 -9.42 23.15 -2.56
C ASN A 113 -9.13 24.44 -3.33
N PRO A 114 -10.09 25.39 -3.41
CA PRO A 114 -9.89 26.64 -4.14
C PRO A 114 -8.89 27.53 -3.37
N HIS A 115 -7.76 27.85 -3.99
CA HIS A 115 -6.82 28.81 -3.43
C HIS A 115 -5.96 29.44 -4.53
N PRO A 116 -5.75 30.78 -4.55
CA PRO A 116 -5.02 31.46 -5.63
C PRO A 116 -3.55 31.03 -5.80
N LEU A 117 -2.95 30.49 -4.74
CA LEU A 117 -1.57 29.99 -4.75
C LEU A 117 -1.46 28.47 -4.92
N VAL A 118 -2.59 27.79 -5.14
CA VAL A 118 -2.63 26.36 -5.47
C VAL A 118 -2.83 26.22 -6.96
N GLN A 119 -1.90 25.51 -7.63
CA GLN A 119 -2.03 25.14 -9.03
C GLN A 119 -2.31 23.64 -9.15
N HIS A 120 -3.10 23.25 -10.15
CA HIS A 120 -3.46 21.86 -10.40
C HIS A 120 -2.78 21.35 -11.67
N VAL A 121 -1.99 20.29 -11.55
CA VAL A 121 -1.17 19.78 -12.65
C VAL A 121 -1.44 18.30 -12.89
N VAL A 122 -1.94 17.98 -14.07
CA VAL A 122 -2.10 16.61 -14.54
C VAL A 122 -0.83 16.18 -15.26
N VAL A 123 -0.17 15.13 -14.75
CA VAL A 123 0.99 14.53 -15.43
C VAL A 123 0.59 13.17 -15.95
N PHE A 124 0.54 13.03 -17.27
CA PHE A 124 -0.10 11.93 -17.95
C PHE A 124 0.90 11.09 -18.75
N ASP A 125 0.76 9.77 -18.70
CA ASP A 125 1.46 8.84 -19.60
C ASP A 125 0.45 8.10 -20.47
N LEU A 126 0.75 7.94 -21.75
CA LEU A 126 0.06 6.96 -22.59
C LEU A 126 0.42 5.53 -22.14
N VAL A 127 -0.42 4.56 -22.53
CA VAL A 127 -0.14 3.14 -22.27
C VAL A 127 1.14 2.65 -22.95
N ASP A 128 1.72 1.58 -22.41
CA ASP A 128 2.92 0.93 -22.97
C ASP A 128 2.67 0.42 -24.40
N SER A 129 3.57 0.77 -25.33
CA SER A 129 3.47 0.41 -26.74
C SER A 129 4.75 -0.24 -27.27
N ASN A 130 4.64 -0.88 -28.44
CA ASN A 130 5.79 -1.38 -29.20
C ASN A 130 6.38 -0.30 -30.12
N THR A 131 5.66 0.81 -30.31
CA THR A 131 6.08 2.01 -31.03
C THR A 131 6.21 3.18 -30.04
N GLU A 132 7.02 4.18 -30.38
CA GLU A 132 7.16 5.37 -29.54
C GLU A 132 5.88 6.21 -29.54
N LEU A 133 5.34 6.46 -30.74
CA LEU A 133 4.11 7.19 -31.01
C LEU A 133 3.49 6.67 -32.33
N ASP A 134 2.16 6.55 -32.39
CA ASP A 134 1.42 6.25 -33.61
C ASP A 134 0.19 7.16 -33.82
N GLN A 135 -0.56 6.95 -34.90
CA GLN A 135 -1.73 7.79 -35.20
C GLN A 135 -2.85 7.66 -34.15
N ALA A 136 -3.06 6.46 -33.59
CA ALA A 136 -4.07 6.26 -32.56
C ALA A 136 -3.69 7.01 -31.27
N ASP A 137 -2.40 7.09 -30.96
CA ASP A 137 -1.90 7.93 -29.87
C ASP A 137 -2.18 9.41 -30.13
N ILE A 138 -1.95 9.91 -31.35
CA ILE A 138 -2.23 11.32 -31.71
C ILE A 138 -3.72 11.64 -31.52
N ASP A 139 -4.60 10.79 -32.07
CA ASP A 139 -6.05 10.96 -31.92
C ASP A 139 -6.48 10.93 -30.45
N ARG A 140 -5.82 10.07 -29.66
CA ARG A 140 -6.04 9.98 -28.21
C ARG A 140 -5.57 11.22 -27.46
N LEU A 141 -4.43 11.81 -27.83
CA LEU A 141 -3.91 13.05 -27.24
C LEU A 141 -4.86 14.21 -27.47
N VAL A 142 -5.39 14.36 -28.69
CA VAL A 142 -6.39 15.39 -29.02
C VAL A 142 -7.64 15.24 -28.16
N ALA A 143 -8.14 14.01 -27.99
CA ALA A 143 -9.30 13.74 -27.15
C ALA A 143 -9.05 14.03 -25.66
N ILE A 144 -7.84 13.74 -25.17
CA ILE A 144 -7.41 14.05 -23.79
C ILE A 144 -7.33 15.56 -23.58
N GLU A 145 -6.72 16.29 -24.51
CA GLU A 145 -6.62 17.75 -24.45
C GLU A 145 -8.01 18.39 -24.42
N ALA A 146 -8.89 18.04 -25.37
CA ALA A 146 -10.25 18.58 -25.43
C ALA A 146 -11.06 18.29 -24.16
N ALA A 147 -10.92 17.09 -23.59
CA ALA A 147 -11.56 16.74 -22.32
C ALA A 147 -10.98 17.54 -21.14
N PHE A 148 -9.66 17.75 -21.12
CA PHE A 148 -9.00 18.58 -20.10
C PHE A 148 -9.46 20.04 -20.16
N GLU A 149 -9.46 20.64 -21.35
CA GLU A 149 -9.90 22.04 -21.56
C GLU A 149 -11.35 22.23 -21.09
N SER A 150 -12.25 21.31 -21.45
CA SER A 150 -13.68 21.41 -21.14
C SER A 150 -14.03 21.16 -19.67
N HIS A 151 -13.22 20.38 -18.93
CA HIS A 151 -13.53 19.99 -17.55
C HIS A 151 -12.64 20.67 -16.53
N CYS A 152 -11.31 20.64 -16.70
CA CYS A 152 -10.39 21.17 -15.71
C CYS A 152 -10.15 22.66 -15.91
N ARG A 153 -9.89 23.11 -17.14
CA ARG A 153 -9.55 24.52 -17.39
C ARG A 153 -10.74 25.47 -17.26
N THR A 154 -11.96 24.97 -17.48
CA THR A 154 -13.19 25.70 -17.19
C THR A 154 -13.39 25.98 -15.70
N GLU A 155 -12.90 25.09 -14.84
CA GLU A 155 -13.02 25.19 -13.39
C GLU A 155 -11.83 25.93 -12.75
N ASP A 156 -10.62 25.72 -13.28
CA ASP A 156 -9.40 26.45 -12.92
C ASP A 156 -8.60 26.82 -14.18
N PRO A 157 -8.59 28.09 -14.59
CA PRO A 157 -7.84 28.56 -15.76
C PRO A 157 -6.33 28.31 -15.68
N ASN A 158 -5.78 28.16 -14.46
CA ASN A 158 -4.37 27.88 -14.23
C ASN A 158 -4.04 26.38 -14.20
N ALA A 159 -5.02 25.50 -14.38
CA ALA A 159 -4.77 24.08 -14.47
C ALA A 159 -3.88 23.76 -15.68
N ALA A 160 -2.92 22.87 -15.46
CA ALA A 160 -1.99 22.43 -16.49
C ALA A 160 -2.10 20.93 -16.78
N LEU A 161 -1.88 20.57 -18.04
CA LEU A 161 -1.79 19.20 -18.53
C LEU A 161 -0.42 18.99 -19.19
N LEU A 162 0.30 18.00 -18.70
CA LEU A 162 1.61 17.57 -19.18
C LEU A 162 1.53 16.11 -19.60
N VAL A 163 1.55 15.83 -20.91
CA VAL A 163 1.62 14.45 -21.41
C VAL A 163 3.04 14.13 -21.82
N ARG A 164 3.67 13.18 -21.12
CA ARG A 164 5.08 12.84 -21.33
C ARG A 164 5.29 11.95 -22.55
N ALA A 165 6.43 12.10 -23.22
CA ALA A 165 6.86 11.17 -24.25
C ALA A 165 7.24 9.80 -23.65
N ARG A 166 6.92 8.72 -24.37
CA ARG A 166 7.41 7.38 -24.02
C ARG A 166 8.91 7.30 -24.28
N LYS A 167 9.63 6.50 -23.51
CA LYS A 167 11.03 6.16 -23.77
C LYS A 167 11.20 4.66 -23.88
N TRP A 168 12.11 4.22 -24.75
CA TRP A 168 12.45 2.81 -24.88
C TRP A 168 13.03 2.29 -23.58
N SER A 169 12.37 1.29 -22.99
CA SER A 169 12.86 0.59 -21.81
C SER A 169 13.42 -0.77 -22.20
N VAL A 170 14.74 -0.92 -22.09
CA VAL A 170 15.43 -2.19 -22.35
C VAL A 170 14.90 -3.30 -21.43
N GLY A 171 14.65 -2.97 -20.15
CA GLY A 171 14.16 -3.93 -19.17
C GLY A 171 12.74 -4.41 -19.45
N GLU A 172 11.87 -3.53 -19.96
CA GLU A 172 10.49 -3.89 -20.32
C GLU A 172 10.37 -4.45 -21.76
N GLY A 173 11.33 -4.11 -22.64
CA GLY A 173 11.30 -4.42 -24.07
C GLY A 173 10.20 -3.68 -24.82
N ARG A 174 9.82 -2.48 -24.35
CA ARG A 174 8.70 -1.67 -24.85
C ARG A 174 8.96 -0.18 -24.63
N TRP A 175 8.22 0.66 -25.35
CA TRP A 175 8.13 2.10 -25.11
C TRP A 175 7.15 2.36 -23.96
N ILE A 176 7.63 3.01 -22.90
CA ILE A 176 6.86 3.24 -21.67
C ILE A 176 7.02 4.68 -21.17
N GLY A 177 6.08 5.16 -20.35
CA GLY A 177 6.32 6.34 -19.52
C GLY A 177 7.47 6.07 -18.54
N PRO A 178 8.59 6.83 -18.61
CA PRO A 178 9.80 6.54 -17.84
C PRO A 178 9.52 6.61 -16.34
N GLU A 179 10.04 5.64 -15.60
CA GLU A 179 9.94 5.50 -14.13
C GLU A 179 8.51 5.52 -13.56
N ARG A 180 7.48 5.30 -14.40
CA ARG A 180 6.07 5.25 -13.99
C ARG A 180 5.66 6.49 -13.19
N LYS A 181 4.96 6.30 -12.05
CA LYS A 181 4.54 7.38 -11.15
C LYS A 181 5.73 8.19 -10.62
N ARG A 182 6.83 7.53 -10.25
CA ARG A 182 8.04 8.21 -9.76
C ARG A 182 8.55 9.21 -10.78
N GLY A 183 8.71 8.79 -12.03
CA GLY A 183 9.22 9.66 -13.08
C GLY A 183 8.34 10.87 -13.36
N LYS A 184 7.02 10.73 -13.21
CA LYS A 184 6.09 11.87 -13.34
C LYS A 184 6.37 12.91 -12.27
N LEU A 185 6.52 12.44 -11.02
CA LEU A 185 6.81 13.29 -9.88
C LEU A 185 8.20 13.90 -9.99
N ASP A 186 9.24 13.12 -10.28
CA ASP A 186 10.61 13.61 -10.48
C ASP A 186 10.68 14.73 -11.53
N GLN A 187 10.02 14.54 -12.67
CA GLN A 187 10.02 15.51 -13.77
C GLN A 187 9.25 16.78 -13.37
N LEU A 188 8.07 16.65 -12.79
CA LEU A 188 7.27 17.80 -12.35
C LEU A 188 7.96 18.56 -11.20
N ILE A 189 8.48 17.86 -10.20
CA ILE A 189 9.19 18.46 -9.05
C ILE A 189 10.41 19.25 -9.53
N ALA A 190 11.12 18.76 -10.55
CA ALA A 190 12.21 19.52 -11.15
C ALA A 190 11.72 20.86 -11.77
N GLU A 191 10.57 20.87 -12.46
CA GLU A 191 9.98 22.12 -12.97
C GLU A 191 9.51 23.04 -11.85
N LEU A 192 8.89 22.49 -10.80
CA LEU A 192 8.43 23.28 -9.66
C LEU A 192 9.57 23.91 -8.86
N ALA A 193 10.77 23.32 -8.90
CA ALA A 193 11.93 23.82 -8.15
C ALA A 193 12.59 25.04 -8.80
N ASP A 194 12.66 25.11 -10.14
CA ASP A 194 13.38 26.20 -10.84
C ASP A 194 12.58 26.91 -11.94
N GLY A 195 11.32 26.52 -12.15
CA GLY A 195 10.41 27.12 -13.13
C GLY A 195 10.74 26.78 -14.59
N ARG A 196 11.68 25.85 -14.85
CA ARG A 196 12.06 25.47 -16.21
C ARG A 196 11.37 24.19 -16.64
N SER A 197 11.15 24.05 -17.95
CA SER A 197 10.68 22.78 -18.50
C SER A 197 11.76 21.72 -18.33
N HIS A 198 11.40 20.57 -17.76
CA HIS A 198 12.27 19.41 -17.64
C HIS A 198 11.64 18.26 -18.41
N GLY A 199 12.39 17.63 -19.31
CA GLY A 199 11.95 16.48 -20.10
C GLY A 199 11.14 16.82 -21.35
N GLU A 200 10.70 15.77 -22.05
CA GLU A 200 9.99 15.85 -23.33
C GLU A 200 8.50 15.59 -23.12
N TYR A 201 7.67 16.51 -23.61
CA TYR A 201 6.21 16.39 -23.60
C TYR A 201 5.69 16.26 -25.02
N LEU A 202 4.77 15.31 -25.22
CA LEU A 202 3.97 15.19 -26.44
C LEU A 202 2.91 16.28 -26.51
N LEU A 203 2.39 16.67 -25.33
CA LEU A 203 1.40 17.72 -25.17
C LEU A 203 1.70 18.51 -23.89
N ARG A 204 1.71 19.83 -24.00
CA ARG A 204 1.82 20.75 -22.87
C ARG A 204 0.74 21.83 -23.02
N SER A 205 -0.21 21.82 -22.10
CA SER A 205 -1.25 22.83 -22.02
C SER A 205 -1.17 23.51 -20.64
N GLY A 206 -0.94 24.82 -20.61
CA GLY A 206 -0.77 25.62 -19.38
C GLY A 206 0.69 25.82 -18.96
N THR A 207 0.91 26.68 -17.98
CA THR A 207 2.23 26.98 -17.41
C THR A 207 2.40 26.32 -16.04
N ILE A 208 3.65 25.98 -15.72
CA ILE A 208 4.01 25.43 -14.42
C ILE A 208 4.79 26.50 -13.67
N GLU A 209 4.28 26.87 -12.51
CA GLU A 209 4.88 27.89 -11.68
C GLU A 209 5.70 27.27 -10.55
N PRO A 210 6.79 27.90 -10.09
CA PRO A 210 7.52 27.40 -8.94
C PRO A 210 6.63 27.23 -7.71
N ALA A 211 6.83 26.13 -6.98
CA ALA A 211 6.06 25.79 -5.79
C ALA A 211 6.98 25.22 -4.69
N ALA A 212 6.72 25.58 -3.44
CA ALA A 212 7.47 25.07 -2.30
C ALA A 212 6.94 23.69 -1.85
N VAL A 213 5.67 23.40 -2.15
CA VAL A 213 4.99 22.16 -1.75
C VAL A 213 4.31 21.52 -2.95
N ILE A 214 4.39 20.19 -3.03
CA ILE A 214 3.63 19.39 -4.00
C ILE A 214 2.76 18.38 -3.24
N VAL A 215 1.49 18.26 -3.62
CA VAL A 215 0.53 17.29 -3.09
C VAL A 215 0.22 16.26 -4.16
N THR A 216 0.50 14.99 -3.92
CA THR A 216 0.29 13.91 -4.88
C THR A 216 -1.03 13.20 -4.62
N VAL A 217 -1.87 13.07 -5.65
CA VAL A 217 -3.20 12.44 -5.57
C VAL A 217 -3.35 11.40 -6.67
N ASP A 218 -3.67 10.15 -6.30
CA ASP A 218 -3.86 9.07 -7.29
C ASP A 218 -5.17 9.22 -8.08
N ASP A 219 -5.25 8.53 -9.22
CA ASP A 219 -6.45 8.42 -10.05
C ASP A 219 -7.68 7.99 -9.22
N GLY A 220 -8.73 8.81 -9.25
CA GLY A 220 -9.98 8.58 -8.53
C GLY A 220 -9.99 8.96 -7.04
N ALA A 221 -8.85 9.37 -6.48
CA ALA A 221 -8.78 9.81 -5.10
C ALA A 221 -9.32 11.25 -4.92
N ARG A 222 -9.94 11.51 -3.77
CA ARG A 222 -10.52 12.82 -3.44
C ARG A 222 -9.92 13.40 -2.17
N LEU A 223 -9.52 14.67 -2.23
CA LEU A 223 -9.08 15.45 -1.09
C LEU A 223 -10.31 15.96 -0.32
N HIS A 224 -10.21 16.01 1.01
CA HIS A 224 -11.17 16.79 1.79
C HIS A 224 -10.93 18.31 1.58
N PRO A 225 -11.91 19.18 1.83
CA PRO A 225 -11.75 20.61 1.61
C PRO A 225 -10.67 21.24 2.50
N GLY A 226 -9.78 22.05 1.92
CA GLY A 226 -8.67 22.71 2.63
C GLY A 226 -7.44 21.84 2.87
N ALA A 227 -7.46 20.56 2.47
CA ALA A 227 -6.36 19.61 2.64
C ALA A 227 -5.01 20.13 2.14
N VAL A 228 -5.01 20.77 0.97
CA VAL A 228 -3.78 21.23 0.31
C VAL A 228 -3.11 22.32 1.14
N ALA A 229 -3.89 23.33 1.54
CA ALA A 229 -3.41 24.43 2.35
C ALA A 229 -2.91 23.93 3.72
N GLU A 230 -3.67 23.05 4.38
CA GLU A 230 -3.30 22.54 5.71
C GLU A 230 -2.00 21.72 5.68
N MET A 231 -1.80 20.85 4.67
CA MET A 231 -0.54 20.11 4.53
C MET A 231 0.63 21.03 4.15
N ALA A 232 0.38 22.06 3.35
CA ALA A 232 1.40 23.02 2.97
C ALA A 232 1.82 23.90 4.16
N ASP A 233 0.86 24.41 4.94
CA ASP A 233 1.11 25.14 6.19
C ASP A 233 1.93 24.30 7.16
N PHE A 234 1.60 23.01 7.28
CA PHE A 234 2.35 22.09 8.13
C PHE A 234 3.82 21.98 7.69
N LEU A 235 4.08 21.72 6.41
CA LEU A 235 5.44 21.51 5.88
C LEU A 235 6.29 22.78 5.88
N LEU A 236 5.66 23.93 5.68
CA LEU A 236 6.34 25.22 5.62
C LEU A 236 6.56 25.84 7.00
N HIS A 237 5.87 25.35 8.03
CA HIS A 237 6.03 25.84 9.39
C HIS A 237 7.50 25.77 9.85
N PRO A 238 8.07 26.83 10.45
CA PRO A 238 9.48 26.88 10.88
C PRO A 238 9.90 25.69 11.74
N SER A 239 9.03 25.23 12.65
CA SER A 239 9.29 24.05 13.50
C SER A 239 9.35 22.72 12.72
N ASN A 240 8.78 22.67 11.52
CA ASN A 240 8.73 21.47 10.67
C ASN A 240 9.69 21.57 9.49
N LYS A 241 10.38 22.69 9.30
CA LYS A 241 11.29 22.90 8.16
C LYS A 241 12.32 21.76 8.08
N PRO A 242 12.43 21.07 6.95
CA PRO A 242 13.31 19.91 6.83
C PRO A 242 14.78 20.32 6.88
N VAL A 243 15.58 19.58 7.66
CA VAL A 243 17.04 19.67 7.70
C VAL A 243 17.59 18.42 7.03
N VAL A 244 18.22 18.59 5.87
CA VAL A 244 18.78 17.49 5.08
C VAL A 244 20.26 17.29 5.42
N VAL A 245 20.62 16.05 5.78
CA VAL A 245 22.00 15.60 6.02
C VAL A 245 22.19 14.30 5.24
N ASP A 246 23.25 14.23 4.43
CA ASP A 246 23.60 13.07 3.62
C ASP A 246 22.46 12.48 2.75
N GLY A 247 21.57 13.35 2.25
CA GLY A 247 20.45 12.95 1.40
C GLY A 247 19.25 12.36 2.15
N VAL A 248 19.16 12.58 3.46
CA VAL A 248 18.00 12.24 4.30
C VAL A 248 17.61 13.43 5.17
N VAL A 249 16.32 13.60 5.45
CA VAL A 249 15.81 14.58 6.41
C VAL A 249 16.04 14.06 7.84
N GLU A 250 16.98 14.66 8.57
CA GLU A 250 17.31 14.28 9.95
C GLU A 250 16.50 15.04 11.01
N ALA A 251 16.00 16.24 10.69
CA ALA A 251 15.13 17.05 11.55
C ALA A 251 14.04 17.74 10.72
N GLY A 252 12.93 18.09 11.37
CA GLY A 252 11.71 18.53 10.66
C GLY A 252 11.07 17.41 9.84
N PHE A 253 10.28 17.78 8.84
CA PHE A 253 9.56 16.86 7.97
C PHE A 253 9.59 17.36 6.52
N GLY A 254 10.06 16.53 5.60
CA GLY A 254 10.04 16.79 4.15
C GLY A 254 8.81 16.21 3.45
N ALA A 255 8.01 15.40 4.14
CA ALA A 255 6.78 14.83 3.61
C ALA A 255 5.67 14.78 4.67
N VAL A 256 4.42 14.70 4.22
CA VAL A 256 3.24 14.51 5.05
C VAL A 256 2.44 13.32 4.53
N GLN A 257 2.17 12.37 5.41
CA GLN A 257 1.22 11.30 5.21
C GLN A 257 -0.13 11.66 5.84
N PRO A 258 -1.16 12.02 5.04
CA PRO A 258 -2.51 12.22 5.53
C PRO A 258 -3.16 10.90 5.95
N GLY A 259 -4.30 10.98 6.64
CA GLY A 259 -5.13 9.80 6.87
C GLY A 259 -5.81 9.34 5.57
N MET A 260 -5.98 8.02 5.42
CA MET A 260 -6.64 7.44 4.25
C MET A 260 -7.98 6.84 4.66
N THR A 261 -9.03 7.06 3.88
CA THR A 261 -10.32 6.41 4.06
C THR A 261 -10.89 5.90 2.74
N GLN A 262 -11.75 4.90 2.79
CA GLN A 262 -12.60 4.48 1.67
C GLN A 262 -14.08 4.83 1.91
N ASN A 263 -14.37 5.48 3.03
CA ASN A 263 -15.72 5.86 3.41
C ASN A 263 -15.89 7.35 3.24
N ALA A 264 -16.60 7.75 2.18
CA ALA A 264 -16.88 9.15 1.88
C ALA A 264 -17.51 9.90 3.06
N ARG A 265 -18.30 9.22 3.93
CA ARG A 265 -18.88 9.85 5.14
C ARG A 265 -17.83 10.31 6.14
N GLN A 266 -16.64 9.72 6.13
CA GLN A 266 -15.55 10.11 7.03
C GLN A 266 -14.83 11.38 6.57
N LEU A 267 -14.98 11.81 5.31
CA LEU A 267 -14.40 13.07 4.84
C LEU A 267 -14.95 14.28 5.61
N ALA A 268 -16.20 14.22 6.07
CA ALA A 268 -16.81 15.30 6.85
C ALA A 268 -16.36 15.33 8.33
N LYS A 269 -15.81 14.23 8.85
CA LYS A 269 -15.36 14.09 10.25
C LYS A 269 -14.11 13.22 10.30
N PRO A 270 -12.93 13.81 10.07
CA PRO A 270 -11.69 13.06 10.03
C PRO A 270 -11.45 12.36 11.36
N LYS A 271 -11.30 11.04 11.33
CA LYS A 271 -10.87 10.25 12.48
C LYS A 271 -9.42 9.86 12.27
N ALA A 272 -8.61 10.06 13.29
CA ALA A 272 -7.21 9.73 13.21
C ALA A 272 -7.00 8.21 13.03
N ASP A 273 -6.64 7.78 11.82
CA ASP A 273 -6.21 6.41 11.58
C ASP A 273 -4.73 6.28 12.02
N GLY A 274 -4.46 5.32 12.90
CA GLY A 274 -3.12 4.96 13.40
C GLY A 274 -2.35 4.07 12.43
N ARG A 275 -2.97 3.58 11.37
CA ARG A 275 -2.42 2.57 10.45
C ARG A 275 -1.07 2.93 9.84
N PHE A 276 -0.81 4.22 9.65
CA PHE A 276 0.39 4.71 8.98
C PHE A 276 1.39 5.38 9.93
N ALA A 277 1.28 5.16 11.25
CA ALA A 277 2.28 5.62 12.21
C ALA A 277 3.26 4.48 12.53
N ARG A 278 4.57 4.73 12.43
CA ARG A 278 5.62 3.83 12.91
C ARG A 278 6.66 4.65 13.67
N TYR A 279 6.77 4.44 14.98
CA TYR A 279 7.78 5.06 15.86
C TYR A 279 7.89 6.59 15.74
N GLY A 280 6.75 7.29 15.73
CA GLY A 280 6.71 8.76 15.64
C GLY A 280 6.86 9.34 14.23
N VAL A 281 7.08 8.50 13.22
CA VAL A 281 7.17 8.90 11.80
C VAL A 281 6.00 8.26 11.02
N GLY A 282 5.51 8.95 10.00
CA GLY A 282 4.52 8.44 9.05
C GLY A 282 5.13 7.45 8.06
N THR A 283 4.39 6.40 7.71
CA THR A 283 4.70 5.56 6.53
C THR A 283 4.06 6.18 5.31
N PHE A 284 4.84 6.74 4.41
CA PHE A 284 4.32 7.34 3.19
C PHE A 284 3.80 6.26 2.23
N VAL A 285 2.58 6.44 1.70
CA VAL A 285 1.89 5.45 0.84
C VAL A 285 1.60 5.97 -0.56
N GLY A 286 2.30 7.01 -1.00
CA GLY A 286 2.21 7.53 -2.36
C GLY A 286 1.18 8.64 -2.53
N GLN A 287 0.43 8.99 -1.49
CA GLN A 287 -0.52 10.11 -1.51
C GLN A 287 -0.33 10.96 -0.27
N GLY A 288 -0.21 12.27 -0.45
CA GLY A 288 0.18 13.22 0.60
C GLY A 288 0.97 14.39 0.02
N ALA A 289 1.74 15.08 0.86
CA ALA A 289 2.49 16.27 0.45
C ALA A 289 4.00 16.09 0.62
N PHE A 290 4.78 16.79 -0.20
CA PHE A 290 6.23 16.88 -0.12
C PHE A 290 6.69 18.34 -0.15
N ASN A 291 7.76 18.64 0.58
CA ASN A 291 8.54 19.85 0.38
C ASN A 291 9.43 19.65 -0.86
N VAL A 292 9.32 20.55 -1.84
CA VAL A 292 9.99 20.42 -3.16
C VAL A 292 11.51 20.44 -3.02
N ASP A 293 12.06 21.36 -2.22
CA ASP A 293 13.50 21.46 -2.00
C ASP A 293 14.05 20.21 -1.29
N ALA A 294 13.35 19.73 -0.26
CA ALA A 294 13.73 18.49 0.43
C ALA A 294 13.71 17.29 -0.52
N TYR A 295 12.71 17.19 -1.41
CA TYR A 295 12.66 16.13 -2.42
C TYR A 295 13.87 16.18 -3.34
N VAL A 296 14.20 17.37 -3.87
CA VAL A 296 15.35 17.54 -4.77
C VAL A 296 16.67 17.19 -4.08
N GLN A 297 16.85 17.61 -2.83
CA GLN A 297 18.08 17.36 -2.05
C GLN A 297 18.22 15.90 -1.61
N THR A 298 17.12 15.16 -1.46
CA THR A 298 17.13 13.80 -0.90
C THR A 298 16.91 12.70 -1.93
N LEU A 299 15.94 12.82 -2.84
CA LEU A 299 15.42 11.69 -3.62
C LEU A 299 15.89 11.63 -5.08
N ARG A 300 16.20 12.79 -5.69
CA ARG A 300 16.50 12.93 -7.13
C ARG A 300 17.51 11.91 -7.69
N HIS A 301 18.41 11.41 -6.84
CA HIS A 301 19.42 10.40 -7.21
C HIS A 301 19.59 9.26 -6.20
N SER A 302 18.68 9.12 -5.23
CA SER A 302 18.87 8.14 -4.14
C SER A 302 18.41 6.73 -4.49
N ILE A 303 17.41 6.62 -5.36
CA ILE A 303 16.81 5.36 -5.78
C ILE A 303 17.23 5.06 -7.23
N PRO A 304 17.93 3.94 -7.52
CA PRO A 304 18.36 3.63 -8.88
C PRO A 304 17.21 3.56 -9.89
N SER A 305 17.46 4.01 -11.12
CA SER A 305 16.50 3.92 -12.23
C SER A 305 16.13 2.46 -12.51
N ALA A 306 14.89 2.24 -12.93
CA ALA A 306 14.31 0.97 -13.34
C ALA A 306 14.48 -0.19 -12.35
N SER A 307 14.56 0.12 -11.05
CA SER A 307 14.90 -0.85 -10.01
C SER A 307 13.74 -1.23 -9.07
N VAL A 308 12.84 -0.30 -8.78
CA VAL A 308 11.76 -0.48 -7.79
C VAL A 308 10.41 -0.08 -8.38
N LEU A 309 9.40 -0.93 -8.18
CA LEU A 309 8.02 -0.67 -8.58
C LEU A 309 7.27 0.18 -7.56
N SER A 310 7.54 0.00 -6.26
CA SER A 310 7.03 0.85 -5.18
C SER A 310 8.20 1.58 -4.54
N HIS A 311 8.14 2.90 -4.62
CA HIS A 311 9.16 3.84 -4.15
C HIS A 311 8.66 4.61 -2.92
N ASP A 312 7.34 4.62 -2.69
CA ASP A 312 6.66 5.44 -1.68
C ASP A 312 7.26 5.29 -0.27
N LYS A 313 7.61 4.07 0.14
CA LYS A 313 8.23 3.83 1.47
C LYS A 313 9.63 4.42 1.56
N LEU A 314 10.43 4.31 0.50
CA LEU A 314 11.77 4.89 0.44
C LEU A 314 11.67 6.43 0.46
N GLU A 315 10.71 7.00 -0.27
CA GLU A 315 10.43 8.43 -0.24
C GLU A 315 10.07 8.89 1.17
N GLY A 316 9.15 8.18 1.84
CA GLY A 316 8.77 8.46 3.21
C GLY A 316 9.93 8.41 4.21
N TYR A 317 10.92 7.55 3.97
CA TYR A 317 12.14 7.51 4.78
C TYR A 317 13.04 8.71 4.50
N HIS A 318 13.44 8.92 3.24
CA HIS A 318 14.36 9.99 2.86
C HIS A 318 13.81 11.38 3.23
N LEU A 319 12.50 11.56 3.13
CA LEU A 319 11.84 12.81 3.48
C LEU A 319 11.36 12.87 4.93
N ARG A 320 11.53 11.80 5.71
CA ARG A 320 10.98 11.69 7.08
C ARG A 320 9.50 12.13 7.10
N ALA A 321 8.62 11.30 6.56
CA ALA A 321 7.20 11.66 6.45
C ALA A 321 6.56 11.87 7.82
N ALA A 322 5.87 13.00 8.02
CA ALA A 322 5.07 13.24 9.21
C ALA A 322 3.74 12.51 9.08
N ARG A 323 3.23 11.93 10.17
CA ARG A 323 1.84 11.48 10.20
C ARG A 323 0.93 12.68 10.49
N TYR A 324 0.00 12.96 9.59
CA TYR A 324 -0.89 14.11 9.71
C TYR A 324 -2.38 13.73 9.53
N PRO A 325 -3.00 13.16 10.57
CA PRO A 325 -4.32 12.52 10.45
C PRO A 325 -5.49 13.51 10.47
N ARG A 326 -5.22 14.83 10.60
CA ARG A 326 -6.23 15.90 10.50
C ARG A 326 -6.78 16.00 9.07
N VAL A 327 -5.88 15.79 8.10
CA VAL A 327 -6.20 15.74 6.69
C VAL A 327 -6.58 14.32 6.30
N LEU A 328 -7.67 14.18 5.56
CA LEU A 328 -8.05 12.92 4.93
C LEU A 328 -8.01 12.99 3.41
N ILE A 329 -7.60 11.86 2.82
CA ILE A 329 -7.80 11.54 1.42
C ILE A 329 -8.75 10.33 1.34
N LEU A 330 -9.81 10.47 0.54
CA LEU A 330 -10.66 9.36 0.15
C LEU A 330 -9.96 8.61 -0.99
N ASP A 331 -9.48 7.41 -0.70
CA ASP A 331 -8.92 6.51 -1.71
C ASP A 331 -10.02 6.13 -2.71
N ALA A 332 -9.61 5.84 -3.94
CA ALA A 332 -10.51 5.41 -4.98
C ALA A 332 -11.31 4.17 -4.52
N PRO A 333 -12.56 3.99 -4.99
CA PRO A 333 -13.38 2.85 -4.62
C PRO A 333 -12.62 1.53 -4.79
N SER A 334 -12.76 0.60 -3.84
CA SER A 334 -12.10 -0.69 -3.93
C SER A 334 -12.48 -1.35 -5.26
N PRO A 335 -11.51 -1.80 -6.07
CA PRO A 335 -11.85 -2.58 -7.24
C PRO A 335 -12.63 -3.83 -6.82
N GLY A 336 -13.43 -4.38 -7.74
CA GLY A 336 -14.04 -5.69 -7.53
C GLY A 336 -12.98 -6.77 -7.22
N PRO A 337 -13.38 -8.00 -6.82
CA PRO A 337 -12.45 -9.04 -6.36
C PRO A 337 -11.25 -9.27 -7.28
N ARG A 338 -11.48 -9.18 -8.59
CA ARG A 338 -10.46 -9.27 -9.64
C ARG A 338 -9.39 -8.17 -9.55
N GLY A 339 -9.79 -6.92 -9.44
CA GLY A 339 -8.82 -5.83 -9.34
C GLY A 339 -8.13 -5.78 -7.96
N VAL A 340 -8.75 -6.33 -6.90
CA VAL A 340 -8.07 -6.54 -5.60
C VAL A 340 -6.91 -7.53 -5.74
N ALA A 341 -7.09 -8.62 -6.46
CA ALA A 341 -6.02 -9.59 -6.73
C ALA A 341 -4.87 -8.96 -7.53
N VAL A 342 -5.17 -8.19 -8.58
CA VAL A 342 -4.18 -7.46 -9.39
C VAL A 342 -3.42 -6.42 -8.55
N ARG A 343 -4.13 -5.65 -7.69
CA ARG A 343 -3.52 -4.67 -6.78
C ARG A 343 -2.58 -5.35 -5.78
N ASN A 344 -3.00 -6.49 -5.23
CA ASN A 344 -2.19 -7.27 -4.29
C ASN A 344 -0.93 -7.85 -4.94
N GLU A 345 -1.04 -8.45 -6.13
CA GLU A 345 0.14 -8.94 -6.87
C GLU A 345 1.15 -7.81 -7.08
N ARG A 346 0.69 -6.61 -7.45
CA ARG A 346 1.54 -5.43 -7.62
C ARG A 346 2.28 -5.06 -6.33
N TRP A 347 1.57 -5.02 -5.20
CA TRP A 347 2.13 -4.67 -3.90
C TRP A 347 3.16 -5.69 -3.41
N VAL A 348 2.84 -6.98 -3.46
CA VAL A 348 3.78 -8.04 -3.10
C VAL A 348 5.05 -7.97 -3.93
N ARG A 349 4.94 -7.80 -5.26
CA ARG A 349 6.14 -7.64 -6.10
C ARG A 349 6.97 -6.42 -5.72
N GLY A 350 6.30 -5.29 -5.42
CA GLY A 350 6.96 -4.07 -4.95
C GLY A 350 7.73 -4.30 -3.65
N ASP A 351 7.12 -4.98 -2.66
CA ASP A 351 7.77 -5.31 -1.39
C ASP A 351 8.98 -6.23 -1.59
N ILE A 352 8.86 -7.28 -2.43
CA ILE A 352 9.98 -8.18 -2.73
C ILE A 352 11.12 -7.46 -3.46
N GLN A 353 10.83 -6.51 -4.35
CA GLN A 353 11.85 -5.70 -5.02
C GLN A 353 12.64 -4.81 -4.05
N LEU A 354 12.10 -4.53 -2.85
CA LEU A 354 12.81 -3.81 -1.80
C LEU A 354 13.75 -4.70 -0.97
N LEU A 355 13.84 -6.01 -1.25
CA LEU A 355 14.75 -6.91 -0.56
C LEU A 355 16.22 -6.44 -0.54
N PRO A 356 16.83 -5.94 -1.65
CA PRO A 356 18.21 -5.43 -1.63
C PRO A 356 18.42 -4.30 -0.63
N TRP A 357 17.39 -3.48 -0.42
CA TRP A 357 17.39 -2.38 0.54
C TRP A 357 17.25 -2.90 1.98
N ALA A 358 16.40 -3.90 2.20
CA ALA A 358 16.24 -4.55 3.50
C ALA A 358 17.53 -5.24 3.99
N VAL A 359 18.26 -5.91 3.08
CA VAL A 359 19.57 -6.53 3.40
C VAL A 359 20.74 -5.53 3.43
N GLY A 360 20.54 -4.29 2.99
CA GLY A 360 21.59 -3.27 2.93
C GLY A 360 22.62 -3.48 1.81
N SER A 361 22.25 -4.19 0.74
CA SER A 361 23.12 -4.52 -0.40
C SER A 361 23.13 -3.45 -1.49
N THR A 362 22.45 -2.31 -1.30
CA THR A 362 22.33 -1.24 -2.29
C THR A 362 23.56 -0.35 -2.32
N SER A 363 24.66 -0.86 -2.90
CA SER A 363 25.94 -0.13 -3.07
C SER A 363 25.83 1.19 -3.85
N ARG A 364 24.75 1.39 -4.60
CA ARG A 364 24.52 2.58 -5.45
C ARG A 364 23.64 3.66 -4.83
N SER A 365 23.03 3.42 -3.67
CA SER A 365 22.32 4.48 -2.97
C SER A 365 23.33 5.31 -2.19
N ARG A 366 23.22 6.64 -2.27
CA ARG A 366 24.04 7.56 -1.47
C ARG A 366 23.83 7.36 0.05
N THR A 367 22.73 6.75 0.46
CA THR A 367 22.36 6.63 1.88
C THR A 367 22.12 5.20 2.30
N ARG A 368 22.73 4.80 3.42
CA ARG A 368 22.44 3.52 4.07
C ARG A 368 21.17 3.64 4.89
N LEU A 369 20.24 2.71 4.69
CA LEU A 369 19.03 2.65 5.51
C LEU A 369 19.39 2.20 6.94
N PRO A 370 18.85 2.86 7.98
CA PRO A 370 19.10 2.51 9.36
C PRO A 370 18.46 1.15 9.67
N PRO A 371 18.96 0.44 10.70
CA PRO A 371 18.46 -0.90 11.06
C PRO A 371 16.93 -0.94 11.24
N LEU A 372 16.35 0.09 11.86
CA LEU A 372 14.91 0.16 12.10
C LEU A 372 14.09 0.23 10.80
N PHE A 373 14.52 1.03 9.82
CA PHE A 373 13.81 1.12 8.56
C PHE A 373 13.99 -0.15 7.72
N ARG A 374 15.18 -0.77 7.76
CA ARG A 374 15.42 -2.09 7.16
C ARG A 374 14.52 -3.17 7.76
N TRP A 375 14.31 -3.14 9.08
CA TRP A 375 13.35 -4.01 9.75
C TRP A 375 11.93 -3.82 9.24
N TRP A 376 11.48 -2.58 9.00
CA TRP A 376 10.17 -2.33 8.41
C TRP A 376 10.00 -2.94 7.02
N LEU A 377 11.03 -2.84 6.17
CA LEU A 377 11.04 -3.49 4.87
C LEU A 377 10.99 -5.02 4.99
N TRP A 378 11.79 -5.59 5.91
CA TRP A 378 11.77 -7.01 6.21
C TRP A 378 10.39 -7.49 6.67
N LYS A 379 9.74 -6.74 7.57
CA LYS A 379 8.41 -7.08 8.07
C LYS A 379 7.40 -7.17 6.93
N ASP A 380 7.41 -6.22 6.00
CA ASP A 380 6.48 -6.21 4.88
C ASP A 380 6.76 -7.39 3.90
N ILE A 381 8.03 -7.74 3.70
CA ILE A 381 8.42 -8.95 2.95
C ILE A 381 7.93 -10.22 3.67
N ILE A 382 8.15 -10.36 4.98
CA ILE A 382 7.73 -11.52 5.77
C ILE A 382 6.20 -11.64 5.77
N LYS A 383 5.48 -10.52 5.81
CA LYS A 383 4.01 -10.47 5.75
C LYS A 383 3.44 -11.09 4.47
N THR A 384 4.21 -11.11 3.38
CA THR A 384 3.82 -11.83 2.14
C THR A 384 3.60 -13.33 2.39
N PHE A 385 4.29 -13.92 3.38
CA PHE A 385 4.19 -15.34 3.71
C PHE A 385 3.05 -15.67 4.69
N GLU A 386 2.39 -14.68 5.31
CA GLU A 386 1.33 -14.89 6.31
C GLU A 386 0.14 -15.73 5.78
N PRO A 387 -0.41 -15.50 4.56
CA PRO A 387 -1.46 -16.36 4.03
C PRO A 387 -0.96 -17.78 3.76
N LEU A 388 0.27 -17.92 3.26
CA LEU A 388 0.87 -19.21 2.95
C LEU A 388 1.08 -20.04 4.22
N SER A 389 1.65 -19.46 5.26
CA SER A 389 1.85 -20.15 6.53
C SER A 389 0.52 -20.57 7.16
N SER A 390 -0.53 -19.76 7.00
CA SER A 390 -1.88 -20.10 7.47
C SER A 390 -2.48 -21.29 6.72
N VAL A 391 -2.27 -21.37 5.40
CA VAL A 391 -2.69 -22.51 4.58
C VAL A 391 -1.88 -23.76 4.90
N LEU A 392 -0.56 -23.65 5.05
CA LEU A 392 0.31 -24.76 5.42
C LEU A 392 -0.06 -25.33 6.79
N LEU A 393 -0.37 -24.46 7.76
CA LEU A 393 -0.86 -24.87 9.06
C LEU A 393 -2.17 -25.64 8.95
N MET A 394 -3.08 -25.22 8.07
CA MET A 394 -4.32 -25.96 7.81
C MET A 394 -4.03 -27.33 7.19
N VAL A 395 -3.14 -27.42 6.20
CA VAL A 395 -2.74 -28.70 5.61
C VAL A 395 -2.16 -29.62 6.67
N ILE A 396 -1.27 -29.12 7.53
CA ILE A 396 -0.69 -29.87 8.65
C ILE A 396 -1.80 -30.37 9.58
N VAL A 397 -2.72 -29.50 10.00
CA VAL A 397 -3.84 -29.86 10.88
C VAL A 397 -4.73 -30.93 10.27
N VAL A 398 -5.02 -30.82 8.97
CA VAL A 398 -5.88 -31.75 8.23
C VAL A 398 -5.19 -33.09 7.98
N THR A 399 -3.86 -33.14 7.86
CA THR A 399 -3.12 -34.38 7.48
C THR A 399 -2.43 -35.09 8.65
N THR A 400 -2.23 -34.42 9.79
CA THR A 400 -1.51 -35.01 10.92
C THR A 400 -2.46 -35.83 11.79
N PRO A 401 -2.21 -37.13 12.05
CA PRO A 401 -3.01 -37.95 12.94
C PRO A 401 -2.68 -37.62 14.40
N THR A 402 -3.23 -36.52 14.91
CA THR A 402 -3.09 -36.09 16.31
C THR A 402 -4.45 -36.06 17.00
N ALA A 403 -4.46 -35.98 18.33
CA ALA A 403 -5.70 -35.80 19.09
C ALA A 403 -6.47 -34.58 18.56
N PHE A 404 -7.78 -34.76 18.35
CA PHE A 404 -8.68 -33.74 17.79
C PHE A 404 -8.55 -32.37 18.50
N ALA A 405 -8.32 -32.36 19.81
CA ALA A 405 -8.11 -31.14 20.59
C ALA A 405 -6.88 -30.32 20.13
N VAL A 406 -5.78 -30.99 19.74
CA VAL A 406 -4.55 -30.35 19.25
C VAL A 406 -4.78 -29.75 17.86
N GLN A 407 -5.51 -30.47 17.00
CA GLN A 407 -5.90 -29.99 15.67
C GLN A 407 -6.81 -28.76 15.76
N VAL A 408 -7.79 -28.77 16.67
CA VAL A 408 -8.69 -27.64 16.91
C VAL A 408 -7.94 -26.45 17.48
N ALA A 409 -7.01 -26.66 18.43
CA ALA A 409 -6.19 -25.58 18.97
C ALA A 409 -5.27 -24.95 17.91
N ALA A 410 -4.61 -25.77 17.08
CA ALA A 410 -3.77 -25.29 15.98
C ALA A 410 -4.60 -24.56 14.90
N ALA A 411 -5.78 -25.07 14.55
CA ALA A 411 -6.72 -24.38 13.66
C ALA A 411 -7.21 -23.05 14.25
N ALA A 412 -7.48 -22.99 15.56
CA ALA A 412 -7.87 -21.77 16.25
C ALA A 412 -6.74 -20.72 16.25
N VAL A 413 -5.49 -21.15 16.46
CA VAL A 413 -4.31 -20.27 16.38
C VAL A 413 -4.09 -19.78 14.94
N ALA A 414 -4.21 -20.66 13.95
CA ALA A 414 -4.25 -20.26 12.54
C ALA A 414 -5.34 -19.21 12.32
N MET A 415 -6.52 -19.47 12.89
CA MET A 415 -7.70 -18.62 12.75
C MET A 415 -7.51 -17.21 13.27
N ILE A 416 -6.91 -17.11 14.45
CA ILE A 416 -6.63 -15.84 15.12
C ILE A 416 -5.54 -15.07 14.36
N SER A 417 -4.55 -15.79 13.85
CA SER A 417 -3.33 -15.17 13.34
C SER A 417 -3.48 -14.59 11.93
N TYR A 418 -4.32 -15.16 11.05
CA TYR A 418 -4.53 -14.62 9.69
C TYR A 418 -5.63 -13.56 9.61
N ARG A 419 -6.71 -13.69 10.41
CA ARG A 419 -7.87 -12.78 10.39
C ARG A 419 -8.58 -12.73 11.74
N SER A 420 -8.13 -11.84 12.63
CA SER A 420 -8.83 -11.51 13.89
C SER A 420 -10.31 -11.13 13.68
N GLU A 421 -10.66 -10.58 12.52
CA GLU A 421 -12.05 -10.31 12.15
C GLU A 421 -12.93 -11.55 12.05
N VAL A 422 -12.37 -12.72 11.70
CA VAL A 422 -13.15 -13.96 11.69
C VAL A 422 -13.48 -14.36 13.12
N LEU A 423 -12.50 -14.29 14.03
CA LEU A 423 -12.77 -14.50 15.46
C LEU A 423 -13.81 -13.49 15.96
N LEU A 424 -13.66 -12.20 15.64
CA LEU A 424 -14.62 -11.17 16.04
C LEU A 424 -16.02 -11.39 15.45
N LEU A 425 -16.14 -11.92 14.24
CA LEU A 425 -17.42 -12.30 13.66
C LEU A 425 -18.07 -13.45 14.43
N LEU A 426 -17.29 -14.46 14.80
CA LEU A 426 -17.77 -15.61 15.58
C LEU A 426 -18.15 -15.20 17.00
N LEU A 427 -17.39 -14.29 17.62
CA LEU A 427 -17.65 -13.77 18.97
C LEU A 427 -18.77 -12.72 19.02
N ARG A 428 -19.01 -12.00 17.92
CA ARG A 428 -20.06 -10.98 17.79
C ARG A 428 -20.86 -11.23 16.51
N PRO A 429 -21.83 -12.17 16.55
CA PRO A 429 -22.67 -12.49 15.41
C PRO A 429 -23.36 -11.23 14.90
N ARG A 430 -23.36 -11.04 13.57
CA ARG A 430 -24.10 -9.93 12.96
C ARG A 430 -25.61 -10.21 13.01
N SER A 431 -26.40 -9.16 12.78
CA SER A 431 -27.87 -9.21 12.77
C SER A 431 -28.49 -10.29 11.85
N GLY A 432 -27.73 -10.85 10.91
CA GLY A 432 -28.14 -11.97 10.06
C GLY A 432 -28.06 -13.37 10.69
N GLY A 433 -27.83 -13.49 12.01
CA GLY A 433 -27.79 -14.77 12.73
C GLY A 433 -26.54 -15.63 12.48
N ILE A 434 -26.51 -16.82 13.09
CA ILE A 434 -25.32 -17.69 13.11
C ILE A 434 -24.96 -18.25 11.72
N ARG A 435 -25.95 -18.54 10.86
CA ARG A 435 -25.72 -19.04 9.49
C ARG A 435 -24.96 -18.05 8.62
N SER A 436 -25.36 -16.78 8.63
CA SER A 436 -24.67 -15.73 7.88
C SER A 436 -23.27 -15.43 8.43
N THR A 437 -23.10 -15.61 9.73
CA THR A 437 -21.81 -15.47 10.42
C THR A 437 -20.85 -16.58 10.01
N ILE A 438 -21.29 -17.84 10.00
CA ILE A 438 -20.51 -19.00 9.53
C ILE A 438 -20.18 -18.84 8.04
N ALA A 439 -21.15 -18.49 7.19
CA ALA A 439 -20.90 -18.26 5.77
C ALA A 439 -19.89 -17.13 5.53
N SER A 440 -19.96 -16.04 6.30
CA SER A 440 -19.01 -14.93 6.21
C SER A 440 -17.61 -15.32 6.68
N ALA A 441 -17.51 -16.11 7.75
CA ALA A 441 -16.25 -16.68 8.21
C ALA A 441 -15.65 -17.61 7.14
N ALA A 442 -16.48 -18.45 6.51
CA ALA A 442 -16.09 -19.36 5.45
C ALA A 442 -15.48 -18.63 4.24
N VAL A 443 -16.15 -17.59 3.77
CA VAL A 443 -15.65 -16.75 2.66
C VAL A 443 -14.35 -16.04 3.04
N LYS A 444 -14.26 -15.44 4.23
CA LYS A 444 -13.03 -14.74 4.66
C LYS A 444 -11.82 -15.66 4.82
N TRP A 445 -12.05 -16.93 5.13
CA TRP A 445 -10.99 -17.95 5.20
C TRP A 445 -10.60 -18.49 3.84
N SER A 446 -11.55 -18.71 2.94
CA SER A 446 -11.21 -19.12 1.58
C SER A 446 -10.38 -18.05 0.85
N GLU A 447 -10.58 -16.77 1.19
CA GLU A 447 -9.68 -15.69 0.77
C GLU A 447 -8.22 -15.89 1.21
N ALA A 448 -7.94 -16.62 2.31
CA ALA A 448 -6.57 -16.96 2.74
C ALA A 448 -5.86 -17.83 1.71
N LEU A 449 -6.57 -18.87 1.24
CA LEU A 449 -6.07 -19.79 0.22
C LEU A 449 -5.80 -19.06 -1.09
N LEU A 450 -6.76 -18.25 -1.54
CA LEU A 450 -6.62 -17.45 -2.76
C LEU A 450 -5.46 -16.45 -2.64
N ARG A 451 -5.32 -15.79 -1.48
CA ARG A 451 -4.22 -14.85 -1.22
C ARG A 451 -2.87 -15.55 -1.16
N ALA A 452 -2.79 -16.76 -0.61
CA ALA A 452 -1.56 -17.54 -0.60
C ALA A 452 -1.09 -17.86 -2.03
N ALA A 453 -2.01 -18.30 -2.88
CA ALA A 453 -1.73 -18.58 -4.28
C ALA A 453 -1.27 -17.32 -5.06
N GLU A 454 -1.95 -16.18 -4.84
CA GLU A 454 -1.56 -14.90 -5.41
C GLU A 454 -0.16 -14.46 -4.96
N ASN A 455 0.14 -14.56 -3.66
CA ASN A 455 1.40 -14.13 -3.08
C ASN A 455 2.57 -15.00 -3.57
N ILE A 456 2.38 -16.33 -3.68
CA ILE A 456 3.40 -17.22 -4.27
C ILE A 456 3.68 -16.82 -5.72
N GLY A 457 2.62 -16.63 -6.53
CA GLY A 457 2.78 -16.23 -7.93
C GLY A 457 3.52 -14.89 -8.08
N ALA A 458 3.19 -13.93 -7.21
CA ALA A 458 3.85 -12.63 -7.14
C ALA A 458 5.33 -12.75 -6.71
N LEU A 459 5.63 -13.56 -5.68
CA LEU A 459 6.98 -13.82 -5.18
C LEU A 459 7.88 -14.44 -6.26
N VAL A 460 7.40 -15.50 -6.93
CA VAL A 460 8.13 -16.15 -8.02
C VAL A 460 8.37 -15.16 -9.15
N THR A 461 7.33 -14.41 -9.55
CA THR A 461 7.43 -13.40 -10.60
C THR A 461 8.46 -12.31 -10.24
N ALA A 462 8.42 -11.79 -9.01
CA ALA A 462 9.36 -10.76 -8.56
C ALA A 462 10.80 -11.28 -8.56
N THR A 463 11.02 -12.47 -8.00
CA THR A 463 12.36 -13.08 -7.89
C THR A 463 12.99 -13.32 -9.25
N VAL A 464 12.24 -13.93 -10.17
CA VAL A 464 12.71 -14.18 -11.55
C VAL A 464 13.04 -12.86 -12.26
N ARG A 465 12.23 -11.83 -12.07
CA ARG A 465 12.45 -10.52 -12.70
C ARG A 465 13.62 -9.75 -12.10
N MET A 466 13.83 -9.85 -10.81
CA MET A 466 15.02 -9.29 -10.15
C MET A 466 16.29 -9.97 -10.64
N ALA A 467 16.26 -11.30 -10.78
CA ALA A 467 17.39 -12.07 -11.31
C ALA A 467 17.68 -11.73 -12.78
N THR A 468 16.64 -11.62 -13.62
CA THR A 468 16.79 -11.34 -15.06
C THR A 468 16.90 -9.85 -15.39
N LYS A 469 16.58 -8.95 -14.44
CA LYS A 469 16.40 -7.50 -14.62
C LYS A 469 15.43 -7.13 -15.73
N ARG A 470 14.44 -7.99 -15.99
CA ARG A 470 13.41 -7.80 -17.01
C ARG A 470 12.06 -7.58 -16.37
N ARG A 471 11.27 -6.67 -16.93
CA ARG A 471 9.89 -6.37 -16.55
C ARG A 471 9.69 -5.94 -15.08
N LEU A 472 10.67 -5.26 -14.49
CA LEU A 472 10.62 -4.81 -13.10
C LEU A 472 9.56 -3.74 -12.86
N LEU A 473 9.28 -2.92 -13.87
CA LEU A 473 8.34 -1.80 -13.80
C LEU A 473 6.97 -2.12 -14.43
N GLU A 474 6.70 -3.39 -14.80
CA GLU A 474 5.40 -3.76 -15.37
C GLU A 474 4.28 -3.33 -14.42
N TRP A 475 3.42 -2.42 -14.87
CA TRP A 475 2.31 -1.90 -14.08
C TRP A 475 1.00 -2.30 -14.74
N ARG A 476 0.01 -2.68 -13.92
CA ARG A 476 -1.33 -3.01 -14.39
C ARG A 476 -2.36 -2.18 -13.61
N PRO A 477 -3.29 -1.51 -14.29
CA PRO A 477 -4.36 -0.79 -13.62
C PRO A 477 -5.24 -1.75 -12.83
N SER A 478 -5.55 -1.39 -11.59
CA SER A 478 -6.45 -2.15 -10.71
C SER A 478 -7.88 -1.62 -10.80
N VAL A 479 -8.44 -1.58 -12.02
CA VAL A 479 -9.83 -1.14 -12.28
C VAL A 479 -10.81 -2.31 -12.20
N VAL A 480 -12.11 -2.04 -12.12
CA VAL A 480 -13.16 -3.07 -12.05
C VAL A 480 -13.13 -3.99 -13.28
N THR A 481 -12.79 -3.45 -14.45
CA THR A 481 -12.64 -4.17 -15.72
C THR A 481 -11.27 -4.82 -15.91
N ALA A 482 -10.37 -4.75 -14.92
CA ALA A 482 -9.01 -5.25 -15.05
C ALA A 482 -9.01 -6.73 -15.44
N ARG A 483 -8.37 -7.04 -16.57
CA ARG A 483 -8.10 -8.42 -16.98
C ARG A 483 -7.12 -9.04 -15.98
N VAL A 484 -7.61 -9.99 -15.19
CA VAL A 484 -6.78 -10.76 -14.28
C VAL A 484 -5.88 -11.67 -15.13
N PRO A 485 -4.55 -11.66 -14.92
CA PRO A 485 -3.69 -12.58 -15.64
C PRO A 485 -4.12 -14.02 -15.40
N ILE A 486 -4.14 -14.82 -16.48
CA ILE A 486 -4.60 -16.21 -16.45
C ILE A 486 -3.86 -17.06 -15.40
N ARG A 487 -2.59 -16.74 -15.12
CA ARG A 487 -1.80 -17.40 -14.07
C ARG A 487 -2.41 -17.23 -12.67
N ILE A 488 -2.99 -16.07 -12.35
CA ILE A 488 -3.62 -15.85 -11.04
C ILE A 488 -4.89 -16.69 -10.97
N LEU A 489 -5.72 -16.67 -12.02
CA LEU A 489 -6.95 -17.46 -12.07
C LEU A 489 -6.64 -18.96 -11.97
N PHE A 490 -5.61 -19.44 -12.69
CA PHE A 490 -5.17 -20.81 -12.63
C PHE A 490 -4.64 -21.18 -11.24
N ALA A 491 -3.81 -20.33 -10.62
CA ALA A 491 -3.29 -20.56 -9.27
C ALA A 491 -4.42 -20.62 -8.24
N GLN A 492 -5.41 -19.73 -8.32
CA GLN A 492 -6.60 -19.73 -7.47
C GLN A 492 -7.43 -21.00 -7.67
N ALA A 493 -7.69 -21.40 -8.92
CA ALA A 493 -8.45 -22.60 -9.24
C ALA A 493 -7.72 -23.88 -8.78
N PHE A 494 -6.42 -23.99 -9.05
CA PHE A 494 -5.60 -25.10 -8.62
C PHE A 494 -5.58 -25.22 -7.09
N ALA A 495 -5.38 -24.11 -6.37
CA ALA A 495 -5.39 -24.10 -4.92
C ALA A 495 -6.74 -24.58 -4.36
N LEU A 496 -7.85 -24.13 -4.94
CA LEU A 496 -9.20 -24.55 -4.51
C LEU A 496 -9.43 -26.05 -4.77
N VAL A 497 -9.08 -26.55 -5.97
CA VAL A 497 -9.21 -27.97 -6.32
C VAL A 497 -8.35 -28.82 -5.37
N ALA A 498 -7.08 -28.46 -5.18
CA ALA A 498 -6.18 -29.16 -4.29
C ALA A 498 -6.71 -29.21 -2.85
N ALA A 499 -7.26 -28.10 -2.34
CA ALA A 499 -7.82 -28.03 -1.00
C ALA A 499 -9.07 -28.92 -0.85
N VAL A 500 -9.97 -28.92 -1.84
CA VAL A 500 -11.17 -29.78 -1.83
C VAL A 500 -10.77 -31.26 -1.93
N THR A 501 -9.88 -31.60 -2.85
CA THR A 501 -9.39 -32.98 -3.03
C THR A 501 -8.71 -33.49 -1.75
N LEU A 502 -7.89 -32.66 -1.10
CA LEU A 502 -7.26 -33.02 0.18
C LEU A 502 -8.31 -33.28 1.27
N SER A 503 -9.30 -32.39 1.42
CA SER A 503 -10.37 -32.58 2.40
C SER A 503 -11.15 -33.87 2.18
N VAL A 504 -11.48 -34.20 0.92
CA VAL A 504 -12.19 -35.43 0.56
C VAL A 504 -11.33 -36.66 0.81
N ALA A 505 -10.05 -36.62 0.45
CA ALA A 505 -9.12 -37.73 0.67
C ALA A 505 -8.94 -38.04 2.16
N GLU A 506 -8.78 -37.01 2.99
CA GLU A 506 -8.66 -37.17 4.44
C GLU A 506 -9.96 -37.65 5.08
N PHE A 507 -11.11 -37.13 4.62
CA PHE A 507 -12.40 -37.66 5.08
C PHE A 507 -12.56 -39.15 4.73
N GLY A 508 -12.16 -39.56 3.54
CA GLY A 508 -12.14 -40.96 3.11
C GLY A 508 -11.22 -41.87 3.94
N ARG A 509 -10.19 -41.30 4.58
CA ARG A 509 -9.31 -41.99 5.54
C ARG A 509 -9.87 -42.06 6.96
N GLY A 510 -11.10 -41.59 7.18
CA GLY A 510 -11.75 -41.55 8.50
C GLY A 510 -11.37 -40.32 9.34
N ASN A 511 -10.68 -39.35 8.76
CA ASN A 511 -10.30 -38.13 9.47
C ASN A 511 -11.47 -37.14 9.53
N VAL A 512 -12.02 -36.95 10.74
CA VAL A 512 -13.15 -36.05 10.99
C VAL A 512 -12.85 -34.61 10.57
N VAL A 513 -11.60 -34.15 10.71
CA VAL A 513 -11.19 -32.80 10.30
C VAL A 513 -11.25 -32.63 8.78
N GLY A 514 -10.92 -33.67 8.01
CA GLY A 514 -11.12 -33.69 6.56
C GLY A 514 -12.60 -33.49 6.19
N GLY A 515 -13.51 -34.14 6.92
CA GLY A 515 -14.96 -33.98 6.74
C GLY A 515 -15.45 -32.57 7.07
N ILE A 516 -14.97 -31.97 8.16
CA ILE A 516 -15.28 -30.58 8.54
C ILE A 516 -14.76 -29.61 7.46
N ALA A 517 -13.53 -29.81 6.99
CA ALA A 517 -12.94 -29.00 5.93
C ALA A 517 -13.71 -29.14 4.60
N PHE A 518 -14.21 -30.33 4.28
CA PHE A 518 -15.06 -30.53 3.11
C PHE A 518 -16.40 -29.78 3.23
N ALA A 519 -17.07 -29.88 4.38
CA ALA A 519 -18.30 -29.14 4.66
C ALA A 519 -18.10 -27.62 4.62
N TRP A 520 -16.92 -27.13 5.03
CA TRP A 520 -16.51 -25.73 4.90
C TRP A 520 -16.49 -25.27 3.45
N TRP A 521 -15.87 -26.03 2.55
CA TRP A 521 -15.83 -25.70 1.12
C TRP A 521 -17.23 -25.70 0.49
N ALA A 522 -18.11 -26.61 0.90
CA ALA A 522 -19.51 -26.58 0.49
C ALA A 522 -20.22 -25.29 0.93
N CYS A 523 -19.96 -24.82 2.17
CA CYS A 523 -20.49 -23.55 2.66
C CYS A 523 -19.98 -22.34 1.87
N VAL A 524 -18.72 -22.34 1.43
CA VAL A 524 -18.16 -21.29 0.54
C VAL A 524 -18.88 -21.29 -0.80
N ALA A 525 -19.11 -22.46 -1.41
CA ALA A 525 -19.81 -22.58 -2.68
C ALA A 525 -21.26 -22.07 -2.59
N LEU A 526 -21.98 -22.46 -1.54
CA LEU A 526 -23.35 -21.99 -1.28
C LEU A 526 -23.39 -20.48 -1.02
N ALA A 527 -22.46 -19.94 -0.23
CA ALA A 527 -22.36 -18.50 0.04
C ALA A 527 -21.99 -17.68 -1.22
N GLY A 528 -21.19 -18.26 -2.12
CA GLY A 528 -20.85 -17.68 -3.41
C GLY A 528 -22.07 -17.56 -4.33
N GLY A 529 -22.91 -18.61 -4.38
CA GLY A 529 -24.17 -18.60 -5.14
C GLY A 529 -25.21 -17.60 -4.62
N ILE A 530 -25.23 -17.34 -3.31
CA ILE A 530 -26.13 -16.35 -2.69
C ILE A 530 -25.73 -14.90 -3.03
N ARG A 531 -24.45 -14.61 -3.26
CA ARG A 531 -24.01 -13.26 -3.67
C ARG A 531 -24.22 -12.96 -5.16
N THR A 532 -24.38 -13.98 -5.99
CA THR A 532 -24.67 -13.80 -7.43
C THR A 532 -26.15 -13.55 -7.72
N THR A 533 -27.06 -13.90 -6.80
CA THR A 533 -28.51 -13.70 -6.95
C THR A 533 -29.02 -12.39 -6.33
N SER A 534 -28.17 -11.62 -5.65
CA SER A 534 -28.55 -10.37 -4.97
C SER A 534 -27.88 -9.12 -5.54
N ARG A 535 -27.65 -9.07 -6.86
CA ARG A 535 -27.24 -7.86 -7.56
C ARG A 535 -28.34 -7.32 -8.44
#